data_AF-A0A2J8X6K9-F1
#
_entry.id   AF-A0A2J8X6K9-F1
#
_cell.length_a   1.000
_cell.length_b   1.000
_cell.length_c   1.000
_cell.angle_alpha   90.00
_cell.angle_beta   90.00
_cell.angle_gamma   90.00
#
_symmetry.space_group_name_H-M   'P 1'
#
loop_
_entity.id
_entity.type
_entity.pdbx_description
1 polymer ?
#
loop_
_entity_poly.entity_id
_entity_poly.type
_entity_poly.pdbx_seq_one_letter_code
_entity_poly.pdbx_strand_id
1 'polypeptide(L)'
;MVKLLTDSRLPEEEHEFFHILNLFFPSIYDVKYLMKSCKNLKGGLQEVADQLDLQRIGRQHQAGSDSLLTGMAFFRMKELFFEDSIDDAKYCGRLYGLGTGVAQKQNEDVDSAQEKMSILAIINNMQQ
;
A
#
# COMPACT_ATOMS: atom_id res chain seq x y z
N MET A 1 0.98 -10.54 -16.66
CA MET A 1 -0.49 -10.69 -16.53
C MET A 1 -1.22 -10.07 -17.72
N VAL A 2 -1.24 -8.73 -17.89
CA VAL A 2 -1.91 -8.07 -19.04
C VAL A 2 -1.48 -8.67 -20.39
N LYS A 3 -0.17 -8.77 -20.65
CA LYS A 3 0.38 -9.43 -21.85
C LYS A 3 -0.15 -10.84 -22.11
N LEU A 4 -0.39 -11.62 -21.05
CA LEU A 4 -0.90 -13.00 -21.18
C LEU A 4 -2.39 -13.00 -21.54
N LEU A 5 -3.16 -12.07 -20.96
CA LEU A 5 -4.60 -11.97 -21.18
C LEU A 5 -4.95 -11.37 -22.54
N THR A 6 -4.10 -10.49 -23.06
CA THR A 6 -4.30 -9.83 -24.36
C THR A 6 -3.62 -10.55 -25.52
N ASP A 7 -2.74 -11.51 -25.24
CA ASP A 7 -1.85 -12.18 -26.21
C ASP A 7 -1.17 -11.20 -27.19
N SER A 8 -0.85 -10.01 -26.69
CA SER A 8 -0.38 -8.88 -27.50
C SER A 8 0.76 -8.17 -26.79
N ARG A 9 1.46 -7.27 -27.51
CA ARG A 9 2.43 -6.36 -26.87
C ARG A 9 1.72 -5.49 -25.84
N LEU A 10 2.43 -5.09 -24.79
CA LEU A 10 1.91 -4.10 -23.85
C LEU A 10 1.70 -2.77 -24.59
N PRO A 11 0.71 -1.96 -24.20
CA PRO A 11 0.54 -0.62 -24.74
C PRO A 11 1.82 0.22 -24.58
N GLU A 12 2.07 1.12 -25.53
CA GLU A 12 3.22 2.03 -25.48
C GLU A 12 2.98 3.13 -24.42
N GLU A 13 1.73 3.54 -24.26
CA GLU A 13 1.31 4.58 -23.33
C GLU A 13 0.81 4.00 -21.99
N GLU A 14 1.26 4.58 -20.87
CA GLU A 14 0.93 4.11 -19.52
C GLU A 14 -0.58 4.15 -19.23
N HIS A 15 -1.28 5.19 -19.68
CA HIS A 15 -2.72 5.33 -19.44
C HIS A 15 -3.55 4.24 -20.14
N GLU A 16 -3.13 3.80 -21.33
CA GLU A 16 -3.77 2.68 -22.04
C GLU A 16 -3.52 1.36 -21.30
N PHE A 17 -2.31 1.17 -20.75
CA PHE A 17 -2.02 0.01 -19.89
C PHE A 17 -2.98 -0.05 -18.69
N PHE A 18 -3.17 1.07 -17.97
CA PHE A 18 -4.10 1.12 -16.84
C PHE A 18 -5.56 0.96 -17.25
N HIS A 19 -5.95 1.46 -18.42
CA HIS A 19 -7.29 1.22 -18.95
C HIS A 19 -7.56 -0.29 -19.12
N ILE A 20 -6.66 -1.00 -19.81
CA ILE A 20 -6.79 -2.46 -20.00
C ILE A 20 -6.70 -3.20 -18.66
N LEU A 21 -5.78 -2.79 -17.79
CA LEU A 21 -5.63 -3.40 -16.47
C LEU A 21 -6.94 -3.35 -15.67
N ASN A 22 -7.62 -2.19 -15.66
CA ASN A 22 -8.87 -2.00 -14.94
C ASN A 22 -10.05 -2.78 -15.54
N LEU A 23 -10.00 -3.12 -16.84
CA LEU A 23 -11.00 -3.99 -17.46
C LEU A 23 -10.93 -5.43 -16.95
N PHE A 24 -9.70 -5.95 -16.75
CA PHE A 24 -9.51 -7.31 -16.24
C PHE A 24 -9.52 -7.39 -14.71
N PHE A 25 -9.04 -6.34 -14.03
CA PHE A 25 -8.84 -6.30 -12.59
C PHE A 25 -9.37 -4.97 -12.03
N PRO A 26 -10.70 -4.86 -11.86
CA PRO A 26 -11.33 -3.62 -11.39
C PRO A 26 -10.92 -3.24 -9.96
N SER A 27 -10.46 -4.21 -9.17
CA SER A 27 -9.99 -4.00 -7.80
C SER A 27 -8.61 -4.63 -7.61
N ILE A 28 -7.57 -3.79 -7.57
CA ILE A 28 -6.20 -4.20 -7.25
C ILE A 28 -5.73 -3.41 -6.03
N TYR A 29 -5.17 -4.11 -5.06
CA TYR A 29 -4.42 -3.50 -3.96
C TYR A 29 -3.01 -4.04 -3.98
N ASP A 30 -2.05 -3.17 -4.24
CA ASP A 30 -0.64 -3.50 -4.14
C ASP A 30 -0.19 -3.35 -2.68
N VAL A 31 0.17 -4.46 -2.03
CA VAL A 31 0.67 -4.47 -0.64
C VAL A 31 1.83 -3.51 -0.46
N LYS A 32 2.74 -3.43 -1.43
CA LYS A 32 3.88 -2.51 -1.38
C LYS A 32 3.44 -1.05 -1.42
N TYR A 33 2.37 -0.73 -2.14
CA TYR A 33 1.79 0.60 -2.16
C TYR A 33 1.10 0.93 -0.84
N LEU A 34 0.32 -0.01 -0.28
CA LEU A 34 -0.33 0.14 1.04
C LEU A 34 0.69 0.43 2.15
N MET A 35 1.85 -0.24 2.12
CA MET A 35 2.92 -0.05 3.10
C MET A 35 3.39 1.41 3.21
N LYS A 36 3.24 2.24 2.17
CA LYS A 36 3.62 3.67 2.25
C LYS A 36 2.84 4.44 3.33
N SER A 37 1.65 3.95 3.70
CA SER A 37 0.85 4.52 4.80
C SER A 37 1.11 3.86 6.16
N CYS A 38 2.03 2.89 6.23
CA CYS A 38 2.35 2.14 7.44
C CYS A 38 3.77 2.51 7.91
N LYS A 39 3.89 3.45 8.86
CA LYS A 39 5.18 4.09 9.26
C LYS A 39 6.32 3.10 9.58
N ASN A 40 6.00 1.92 10.09
CA ASN A 40 6.98 0.94 10.55
C ASN A 40 7.17 -0.26 9.60
N LEU A 41 6.42 -0.32 8.49
CA LEU A 41 6.54 -1.41 7.52
C LEU A 41 7.44 -1.02 6.35
N LYS A 42 8.55 -1.73 6.20
CA LYS A 42 9.52 -1.50 5.11
C LYS A 42 10.17 -2.80 4.65
N GLY A 43 10.77 -2.75 3.47
CA GLY A 43 11.52 -3.89 2.94
C GLY A 43 10.74 -4.74 1.93
N GLY A 44 11.30 -5.88 1.55
CA GLY A 44 10.70 -6.87 0.66
C GLY A 44 9.62 -7.71 1.33
N LEU A 45 8.96 -8.59 0.56
CA LEU A 45 7.83 -9.40 1.05
C LEU A 45 8.19 -10.24 2.29
N GLN A 46 9.39 -10.83 2.34
CA GLN A 46 9.81 -11.61 3.51
C GLN A 46 10.00 -10.73 4.75
N GLU A 47 10.68 -9.59 4.62
CA GLU A 47 10.91 -8.67 5.74
C GLU A 47 9.60 -8.11 6.30
N VAL A 48 8.61 -7.86 5.43
CA VAL A 48 7.27 -7.43 5.81
C VAL A 48 6.52 -8.54 6.54
N ALA A 49 6.61 -9.78 6.06
CA ALA A 49 6.02 -10.92 6.76
C ALA A 49 6.61 -11.10 8.16
N ASP A 50 7.93 -10.96 8.30
CA ASP A 50 8.60 -11.07 9.60
C ASP A 50 8.14 -9.94 10.55
N GLN A 51 7.97 -8.70 10.05
CA GLN A 51 7.46 -7.56 10.83
C GLN A 51 5.97 -7.70 11.23
N LEU A 52 5.23 -8.56 10.53
CA LEU A 52 3.80 -8.85 10.78
C LEU A 52 3.59 -10.16 11.54
N ASP A 53 4.68 -10.81 11.98
CA ASP A 53 4.69 -12.12 12.63
C ASP A 53 4.00 -13.22 11.80
N LEU A 54 4.21 -13.21 10.48
CA LEU A 54 3.62 -14.16 9.55
C LEU A 54 4.59 -15.27 9.17
N GLN A 55 4.16 -16.52 9.34
CA GLN A 55 4.93 -17.68 8.93
C GLN A 55 4.69 -18.03 7.45
N ARG A 56 5.77 -18.11 6.68
CA ARG A 56 5.72 -18.59 5.29
C ARG A 56 5.38 -20.08 5.21
N ILE A 57 4.53 -20.42 4.24
CA ILE A 57 4.27 -21.80 3.81
C ILE A 57 4.79 -21.97 2.38
N GLY A 58 5.62 -23.00 2.16
CA GLY A 58 6.27 -23.27 0.88
C GLY A 58 7.63 -22.57 0.71
N ARG A 59 8.24 -22.76 -0.46
CA ARG A 59 9.58 -22.22 -0.77
C ARG A 59 9.50 -20.75 -1.16
N GLN A 60 10.33 -19.91 -0.55
CA GLN A 60 10.54 -18.52 -0.96
C GLN A 60 10.94 -18.43 -2.44
N HIS A 61 10.54 -17.35 -3.11
CA HIS A 61 10.78 -17.11 -4.54
C HIS A 61 10.05 -18.09 -5.48
N GLN A 62 8.97 -18.72 -5.00
CA GLN A 62 8.00 -19.41 -5.84
C GLN A 62 6.68 -18.66 -5.81
N ALA A 63 6.10 -18.43 -6.99
CA ALA A 63 4.90 -17.63 -7.16
C ALA A 63 3.74 -18.08 -6.24
N GLY A 64 3.56 -19.39 -6.03
CA GLY A 64 2.52 -19.91 -5.13
C GLY A 64 2.77 -19.66 -3.64
N SER A 65 4.02 -19.78 -3.17
CA SER A 65 4.35 -19.45 -1.78
C SER A 65 4.28 -17.95 -1.53
N ASP A 66 4.78 -17.16 -2.49
CA ASP A 66 4.80 -15.70 -2.40
C ASP A 66 3.38 -15.11 -2.51
N SER A 67 2.49 -15.69 -3.32
CA SER A 67 1.09 -15.24 -3.41
C SER A 67 0.33 -15.50 -2.12
N LEU A 68 0.51 -16.68 -1.50
CA LEU A 68 -0.08 -16.99 -0.20
C LEU A 68 0.42 -16.03 0.88
N LEU A 69 1.73 -15.78 0.95
CA LEU A 69 2.30 -14.86 1.92
C LEU A 69 1.83 -13.41 1.69
N THR A 70 1.69 -13.00 0.42
CA THR A 70 1.13 -11.69 0.05
C THR A 70 -0.31 -11.55 0.54
N GLY A 71 -1.13 -12.58 0.37
CA GLY A 71 -2.51 -12.59 0.88
C GLY A 71 -2.58 -12.49 2.40
N MET A 72 -1.75 -13.25 3.11
CA MET A 72 -1.64 -13.17 4.57
C MET A 72 -1.21 -11.76 5.03
N ALA A 73 -0.20 -11.19 4.38
CA ALA A 73 0.29 -9.84 4.67
C ALA A 73 -0.80 -8.79 4.44
N PHE A 74 -1.56 -8.89 3.34
CA PHE A 74 -2.67 -7.98 3.05
C PHE A 74 -3.71 -7.98 4.18
N PHE A 75 -4.24 -9.14 4.57
CA PHE A 75 -5.27 -9.21 5.61
C PHE A 75 -4.73 -8.76 6.97
N ARG A 76 -3.50 -9.13 7.32
CA ARG A 76 -2.89 -8.71 8.58
C ARG A 76 -2.65 -7.21 8.63
N MET A 77 -2.21 -6.61 7.51
CA MET A 77 -2.06 -5.16 7.41
C MET A 77 -3.40 -4.44 7.50
N LYS A 78 -4.42 -4.96 6.81
CA LYS A 78 -5.77 -4.40 6.81
C LYS A 78 -6.34 -4.31 8.23
N GLU A 79 -6.17 -5.35 9.03
CA GLU A 79 -6.56 -5.39 10.44
C GLU A 79 -5.78 -4.36 11.27
N LEU A 80 -4.44 -4.34 11.17
CA LEU A 80 -3.59 -3.56 12.06
C LEU A 80 -3.50 -2.06 11.74
N PHE A 81 -3.58 -1.68 10.47
CA PHE A 81 -3.27 -0.32 10.00
C PHE A 81 -4.44 0.38 9.30
N PHE A 82 -5.51 -0.35 8.98
CA PHE A 82 -6.63 0.18 8.19
C PHE A 82 -8.00 -0.06 8.83
N GLU A 83 -8.07 -0.43 10.12
CA GLU A 83 -9.36 -0.60 10.83
C GLU A 83 -10.36 -1.51 10.06
N ASP A 84 -9.85 -2.58 9.44
CA ASP A 84 -10.62 -3.49 8.59
C ASP A 84 -11.31 -2.86 7.36
N SER A 85 -10.90 -1.65 6.95
CA SER A 85 -11.45 -0.93 5.81
C SER A 85 -10.39 -0.16 5.02
N ILE A 86 -10.23 -0.48 3.73
CA ILE A 86 -9.28 0.21 2.84
C ILE A 86 -10.04 1.23 1.99
N ASP A 87 -9.53 2.47 1.95
CA ASP A 87 -10.09 3.53 1.10
C ASP A 87 -9.76 3.28 -0.38
N ASP A 88 -10.78 2.89 -1.16
CA ASP A 88 -10.65 2.62 -2.59
C ASP A 88 -10.17 3.82 -3.39
N ALA A 89 -10.61 5.04 -3.04
CA ALA A 89 -10.22 6.25 -3.78
C ALA A 89 -8.71 6.51 -3.67
N LYS A 90 -8.12 6.09 -2.55
CA LYS A 90 -6.70 6.27 -2.27
C LYS A 90 -5.84 5.10 -2.77
N TYR A 91 -6.32 3.86 -2.64
CA TYR A 91 -5.47 2.68 -2.79
C TYR A 91 -5.83 1.77 -3.96
N CYS A 92 -7.10 1.73 -4.38
CA CYS A 92 -7.53 0.81 -5.44
C CYS A 92 -6.89 1.18 -6.78
N GLY A 93 -6.34 0.19 -7.48
CA GLY A 93 -5.70 0.35 -8.79
C GLY A 93 -4.32 1.04 -8.75
N ARG A 94 -3.81 1.41 -7.57
CA ARG A 94 -2.47 2.01 -7.42
C ARG A 94 -1.40 0.92 -7.36
N LEU A 95 -0.46 0.97 -8.30
CA LEU A 95 0.67 0.05 -8.37
C LEU A 95 1.94 0.75 -7.91
N TYR A 96 2.75 0.07 -7.10
CA TYR A 96 4.02 0.63 -6.64
C TYR A 96 4.97 0.86 -7.82
N GLY A 97 5.49 2.09 -7.92
CA GLY A 97 6.45 2.49 -8.95
C GLY A 97 5.85 2.90 -10.29
N LEU A 98 4.51 2.98 -10.41
CA LEU A 98 3.80 3.40 -11.61
C LEU A 98 2.77 4.51 -11.30
N GLY A 99 2.34 5.26 -12.32
CA GLY A 99 1.24 6.21 -12.23
C GLY A 99 1.56 7.54 -11.55
N THR A 100 2.83 7.96 -11.49
CA THR A 100 3.27 9.22 -10.84
C THR A 100 2.96 10.50 -11.62
N GLY A 101 2.00 10.47 -12.56
CA GLY A 101 1.52 11.67 -13.27
C GLY A 101 0.58 12.57 -12.46
N VAL A 102 0.13 12.12 -11.27
CA VAL A 102 -0.64 12.96 -10.35
C VAL A 102 -0.03 12.81 -8.96
N ALA A 103 1.09 13.50 -8.73
CA ALA A 103 1.51 13.81 -7.37
C ALA A 103 0.42 14.67 -6.73
N GLN A 104 -0.53 14.05 -6.03
CA GLN A 104 -1.24 14.76 -4.98
C GLN A 104 -0.16 15.16 -3.97
N LYS A 105 0.13 16.47 -3.88
CA LYS A 105 0.96 17.05 -2.83
C LYS A 105 0.55 16.41 -1.50
N GLN A 106 1.44 15.62 -0.93
CA GLN A 106 1.26 15.08 0.40
C GLN A 106 1.29 16.26 1.38
N ASN A 107 0.16 16.58 2.00
CA ASN A 107 0.12 17.37 3.22
C ASN A 107 0.56 16.45 4.38
N GLU A 108 1.85 16.08 4.43
CA GLU A 108 2.41 15.25 5.50
C GLU A 108 2.75 16.03 6.78
N ASP A 109 2.65 17.37 6.77
CA ASP A 109 3.09 18.21 7.90
C ASP A 109 1.97 18.71 8.84
N VAL A 110 0.69 18.48 8.53
CA VAL A 110 -0.41 19.10 9.30
C VAL A 110 -0.71 18.38 10.62
N ASP A 111 -0.67 17.04 10.64
CA ASP A 111 -1.00 16.29 11.86
C ASP A 111 0.06 16.42 12.96
N SER A 112 1.34 16.46 12.59
CA SER A 112 2.43 16.61 13.58
C SER A 112 2.48 18.02 14.20
N ALA A 113 2.04 19.04 13.46
CA ALA A 113 1.97 20.42 13.93
C ALA A 113 0.78 20.62 14.89
N GLN A 114 -0.36 20.02 14.59
CA GLN A 114 -1.56 20.10 15.42
C GLN A 114 -1.34 19.42 16.78
N GLU A 115 -0.67 18.27 16.80
CA GLU A 115 -0.34 17.53 18.03
C GLU A 115 0.66 18.31 18.90
N LYS A 116 1.70 18.91 18.31
CA LYS A 116 2.66 19.77 19.02
C LYS A 116 2.00 21.01 19.59
N MET A 117 1.10 21.67 18.86
CA MET A 117 0.36 22.85 19.33
C MET A 117 -0.57 22.49 20.49
N SER A 118 -1.22 21.33 20.45
CA SER A 118 -2.07 20.84 21.53
C SER A 118 -1.27 20.54 22.81
N ILE A 119 -0.09 19.93 22.68
CA ILE A 119 0.80 19.65 23.82
C ILE A 119 1.32 20.95 24.45
N LEU A 120 1.75 21.93 23.64
CA LEU A 120 2.18 23.25 24.14
C LEU A 120 1.07 23.99 24.88
N ALA A 121 -0.17 23.93 24.38
CA ALA A 121 -1.32 24.55 25.03
C ALA A 121 -1.64 23.91 26.39
N ILE A 122 -1.52 22.58 26.49
CA ILE A 122 -1.71 21.84 27.76
C ILE A 122 -0.62 22.22 28.77
N ILE A 123 0.64 22.27 28.35
CA ILE A 123 1.76 22.62 29.24
C ILE A 123 1.60 24.04 29.81
N ASN A 124 1.22 25.01 28.97
CA ASN A 124 1.04 26.40 29.41
C ASN A 124 -0.12 26.57 30.41
N ASN A 125 -1.17 25.75 30.32
CA ASN A 125 -2.28 25.78 31.28
C ASN A 125 -1.96 25.12 32.63
N MET A 126 -0.89 24.31 32.72
CA MET A 126 -0.46 23.72 33.99
C MET A 126 0.57 24.58 34.75
N GLN A 127 0.97 25.73 34.20
CA GLN A 127 1.93 26.65 34.83
C GLN A 127 1.29 27.96 35.35
N GLN A 128 -0.05 28.05 35.40
CA GLN A 128 -0.79 29.10 36.11
C GLN A 128 -1.58 28.51 37.28
#